data_AF-A0A7C0ZRH3-F1
#
_entry.id   AF-A0A7C0ZRH3-F1
#
_cell.length_a   1.000
_cell.length_b   1.000
_cell.length_c   1.000
_cell.angle_alpha   90.00
_cell.angle_beta   90.00
_cell.angle_gamma   90.00
#
_symmetry.space_group_name_H-M   'P 1'
#
loop_
_entity.id
_entity.type
_entity.pdbx_description
1 polymer ?
#
loop_
_entity_poly.entity_id
_entity_poly.type
_entity_poly.pdbx_seq_one_letter_code
_entity_poly.pdbx_strand_id
1 'polypeptide(L)'
;VRNLLSHTSGLPVHVDPLYFHINETVSLEDLIRESAIAVYPPNERIIYSNTAFNIIGYLVGLFAGEPYPHYMERGLFKPVEMNSSSFEQTPKIRRLMAQPYSCKKPGGPLEAVKPWYGGSIPEKPCGSLFSSAIDLCHFLIAHMNGGLYKEKRILKEETLKEMHRLQASAGSSRSGYALAWKRTWHYGNLMLSHTGGNLGWTAHVAFYPVLKTGIVILCNLNDNSGWRPPAREALHLLVGGTLSFDPESIKREVVPDQWKKLEGTYTRDFRNVKILIEDGNLVLERGAEKAYLEELDKERYLVHGGASDGMELTFEFDEEGAPKQIDLETETFQRFFEDKPLIDEDAILTGVWHGNYVHPYGYFKMELRVDSETQASAMDMNGTFRTLSNFKAKNGRVVGVFRFKNIPGYVGWGASDMKAELDLVAIEGRLEGRMTIKSDISETTVPLKLSKKNAI
;
A
#
# COMPACT_ATOMS: atom_id res chain seq x y z
N VAL A 1 -2.97 15.11 -13.91
CA VAL A 1 -3.61 15.41 -12.61
C VAL A 1 -4.54 14.29 -12.15
N ARG A 2 -5.61 13.95 -12.89
CA ARG A 2 -6.55 12.89 -12.51
C ARG A 2 -5.86 11.57 -12.13
N ASN A 3 -4.98 11.08 -13.00
CA ASN A 3 -4.21 9.85 -12.73
C ASN A 3 -3.31 9.92 -11.49
N LEU A 4 -2.78 11.09 -11.15
CA LEU A 4 -1.97 11.27 -9.95
C LEU A 4 -2.85 11.12 -8.69
N LEU A 5 -4.02 11.78 -8.68
CA LEU A 5 -4.95 11.78 -7.57
C LEU A 5 -5.67 10.42 -7.38
N SER A 6 -5.82 9.63 -8.44
CA SER A 6 -6.48 8.31 -8.40
C SER A 6 -5.50 7.14 -8.38
N HIS A 7 -4.21 7.38 -8.16
CA HIS A 7 -3.17 6.33 -8.11
C HIS A 7 -3.08 5.48 -9.39
N THR A 8 -3.37 6.07 -10.55
CA THR A 8 -3.30 5.40 -11.87
C THR A 8 -2.28 6.07 -12.80
N SER A 9 -1.28 6.75 -12.24
CA SER A 9 -0.23 7.42 -13.01
C SER A 9 0.88 6.48 -13.48
N GLY A 10 0.97 5.27 -12.90
CA GLY A 10 2.08 4.35 -13.12
C GLY A 10 3.37 4.77 -12.40
N LEU A 11 3.33 5.80 -11.55
CA LEU A 11 4.44 6.19 -10.68
C LEU A 11 4.58 5.20 -9.52
N PRO A 12 5.81 4.97 -9.02
CA PRO A 12 6.05 4.10 -7.87
C PRO A 12 5.49 4.66 -6.55
N VAL A 13 5.47 3.81 -5.52
CA VAL A 13 4.99 4.15 -4.17
C VAL A 13 5.79 5.30 -3.55
N HIS A 14 7.12 5.20 -3.61
CA HIS A 14 8.06 6.19 -3.11
C HIS A 14 9.16 6.44 -4.14
N VAL A 15 9.82 7.58 -3.99
CA VAL A 15 11.10 7.88 -4.60
C VAL A 15 12.21 7.08 -3.93
N ASP A 16 13.25 6.74 -4.69
CA ASP A 16 14.53 6.26 -4.20
C ASP A 16 15.00 7.04 -2.94
N PRO A 17 15.27 6.37 -1.81
CA PRO A 17 15.77 7.02 -0.60
C PRO A 17 17.24 7.44 -0.65
N LEU A 18 17.95 7.24 -1.76
CA LEU A 18 19.37 7.60 -1.87
C LEU A 18 19.69 9.08 -1.53
N TYR A 19 18.70 9.94 -1.32
CA TYR A 19 18.88 11.39 -1.15
C TYR A 19 18.50 12.00 0.20
N PHE A 20 18.29 11.21 1.26
CA PHE A 20 17.96 11.80 2.57
C PHE A 20 19.14 11.81 3.53
N HIS A 21 20.14 12.66 3.28
CA HIS A 21 20.88 13.23 4.40
C HIS A 21 19.90 14.10 5.19
N ILE A 22 19.61 13.75 6.44
CA ILE A 22 18.72 14.51 7.36
C ILE A 22 19.16 15.99 7.48
N ASN A 23 20.41 16.27 7.11
CA ASN A 23 21.04 17.59 7.15
C ASN A 23 21.03 18.33 5.80
N GLU A 24 20.59 17.71 4.71
CA GLU A 24 20.51 18.33 3.39
C GLU A 24 19.05 18.54 2.99
N THR A 25 18.69 19.80 2.75
CA THR A 25 17.36 20.17 2.29
C THR A 25 17.36 20.22 0.77
N VAL A 26 16.95 19.12 0.14
CA VAL A 26 16.58 19.11 -1.29
C VAL A 26 15.25 19.81 -1.49
N SER A 27 15.08 20.53 -2.59
CA SER A 27 13.79 21.14 -2.91
C SER A 27 12.77 20.07 -3.34
N LEU A 28 11.47 20.35 -3.18
CA LEU A 28 10.42 19.46 -3.69
C LEU A 28 10.50 19.32 -5.22
N GLU A 29 10.93 20.37 -5.91
CA GLU A 29 11.12 20.35 -7.37
C GLU A 29 12.22 19.36 -7.77
N ASP A 30 13.37 19.42 -7.11
CA ASP A 30 14.51 18.54 -7.41
C ASP A 30 14.13 17.08 -7.12
N LEU A 31 13.47 16.83 -5.97
CA LEU A 31 12.95 15.49 -5.65
C LEU A 31 12.05 14.98 -6.78
N ILE A 32 11.11 15.79 -7.27
CA ILE A 32 10.20 15.40 -8.35
C ILE A 32 10.97 15.14 -9.65
N ARG A 33 11.91 16.01 -10.01
CA ARG A 33 12.70 15.92 -11.24
C ARG A 33 13.49 14.62 -11.33
N GLU A 34 14.01 14.15 -10.21
CA GLU A 34 14.78 12.92 -10.12
C GLU A 34 13.90 11.66 -10.07
N SER A 35 12.64 11.80 -9.64
CA SER A 35 11.85 10.65 -9.18
C SER A 35 10.55 10.37 -9.91
N ALA A 36 10.04 11.31 -10.70
CA ALA A 36 8.79 11.18 -11.44
C ALA A 36 8.93 10.27 -12.67
N ILE A 37 9.46 9.06 -12.47
CA ILE A 37 9.68 8.05 -13.48
C ILE A 37 8.52 7.04 -13.39
N ALA A 38 7.66 7.04 -14.40
CA ALA A 38 6.60 6.05 -14.49
C ALA A 38 7.21 4.67 -14.78
N VAL A 39 6.86 3.69 -13.94
CA VAL A 39 7.29 2.29 -14.08
C VAL A 39 6.21 1.43 -14.75
N TYR A 40 5.01 1.98 -14.92
CA TYR A 40 3.93 1.43 -15.75
C TYR A 40 3.29 2.54 -16.60
N PRO A 41 2.69 2.20 -17.75
CA PRO A 41 1.75 3.06 -18.45
C PRO A 41 0.63 3.59 -17.53
N PRO A 42 0.22 4.87 -17.68
CA PRO A 42 -0.94 5.41 -16.98
C PRO A 42 -2.20 4.61 -17.28
N ASN A 43 -3.08 4.47 -16.27
CA ASN A 43 -4.32 3.68 -16.29
C ASN A 43 -4.15 2.16 -16.39
N GLU A 44 -2.94 1.61 -16.52
CA GLU A 44 -2.76 0.16 -16.55
C GLU A 44 -3.05 -0.47 -15.18
N ARG A 45 -2.60 0.18 -14.10
CA ARG A 45 -2.68 -0.37 -12.74
C ARG A 45 -3.00 0.71 -11.71
N ILE A 46 -3.66 0.30 -10.63
CA ILE A 46 -3.76 1.09 -9.40
C ILE A 46 -2.51 0.83 -8.56
N ILE A 47 -1.67 1.86 -8.43
CA ILE A 47 -0.44 1.84 -7.65
C ILE A 47 -0.46 3.06 -6.73
N TYR A 48 -0.63 2.82 -5.43
CA TYR A 48 -0.53 3.88 -4.43
C TYR A 48 0.82 4.58 -4.58
N SER A 49 0.84 5.91 -4.62
CA SER A 49 2.03 6.69 -5.01
C SER A 49 2.13 7.99 -4.23
N ASN A 50 3.08 8.07 -3.31
CA ASN A 50 3.45 9.30 -2.62
C ASN A 50 4.14 10.28 -3.58
N THR A 51 4.92 9.77 -4.55
CA THR A 51 5.50 10.58 -5.64
C THR A 51 4.43 11.36 -6.39
N ALA A 52 3.30 10.72 -6.71
CA ALA A 52 2.17 11.38 -7.35
C ALA A 52 1.61 12.53 -6.50
N PHE A 53 1.50 12.36 -5.17
CA PHE A 53 1.00 13.39 -4.26
C PHE A 53 2.00 14.53 -4.02
N ASN A 54 3.30 14.24 -4.03
CA ASN A 54 4.35 15.26 -4.02
C ASN A 54 4.25 16.15 -5.27
N ILE A 55 4.04 15.56 -6.46
CA ILE A 55 3.78 16.32 -7.69
C ILE A 55 2.51 17.17 -7.56
N ILE A 56 1.43 16.62 -7.00
CA ILE A 56 0.19 17.39 -6.78
C ILE A 56 0.44 18.59 -5.87
N GLY A 57 1.13 18.42 -4.75
CA GLY A 57 1.43 19.54 -3.85
C GLY A 57 2.33 20.60 -4.49
N TYR A 58 3.32 20.17 -5.28
CA TYR A 58 4.14 21.10 -6.07
C TYR A 58 3.30 21.91 -7.06
N LEU A 59 2.41 21.26 -7.81
CA LEU A 59 1.50 21.93 -8.74
C LEU A 59 0.57 22.91 -8.02
N VAL A 60 0.03 22.54 -6.85
CA VAL A 60 -0.80 23.44 -6.04
C VAL A 60 -0.04 24.71 -5.66
N GLY A 61 1.20 24.59 -5.17
CA GLY A 61 2.02 25.74 -4.85
C GLY A 61 2.34 26.61 -6.07
N LEU A 62 2.69 25.96 -7.19
CA LEU A 62 2.98 26.62 -8.46
C LEU A 62 1.79 27.45 -8.96
N PHE A 63 0.57 26.88 -8.97
CA PHE A 63 -0.64 27.58 -9.41
C PHE A 63 -1.12 28.64 -8.42
N ALA A 64 -0.85 28.46 -7.12
CA ALA A 64 -1.19 29.44 -6.10
C ALA A 64 -0.22 30.64 -6.07
N GLY A 65 0.97 30.51 -6.66
CA GLY A 65 2.03 31.51 -6.57
C GLY A 65 2.66 31.62 -5.18
N GLU A 66 2.48 30.61 -4.33
CA GLU A 66 3.00 30.56 -2.96
C GLU A 66 3.33 29.11 -2.56
N PRO A 67 4.20 28.88 -1.54
CA PRO A 67 4.51 27.53 -1.08
C PRO A 67 3.27 26.74 -0.66
N TYR A 68 3.22 25.44 -0.99
CA TYR A 68 2.11 24.55 -0.65
C TYR A 68 1.62 24.66 0.81
N PRO A 69 2.51 24.65 1.84
CA PRO A 69 2.07 24.85 3.24
C PRO A 69 1.30 26.15 3.48
N HIS A 70 1.70 27.25 2.83
CA HIS A 70 1.04 28.55 2.96
C HIS A 70 -0.33 28.55 2.29
N TYR A 71 -0.43 27.96 1.09
CA TYR A 71 -1.72 27.78 0.43
C TYR A 71 -2.68 26.94 1.26
N MET A 72 -2.22 25.85 1.87
CA MET A 72 -3.07 24.98 2.70
C MET A 72 -3.57 25.69 3.97
N GLU A 73 -2.71 26.47 4.63
CA GLU A 73 -3.09 27.31 5.77
C GLU A 73 -4.20 28.32 5.37
N ARG A 74 -4.02 29.02 4.25
CA ARG A 74 -4.93 30.07 3.79
C ARG A 74 -6.22 29.53 3.17
N GLY A 75 -6.11 28.51 2.33
CA GLY A 75 -7.17 27.98 1.46
C GLY A 75 -7.97 26.84 2.07
N LEU A 76 -7.43 26.14 3.09
CA LEU A 76 -8.13 25.03 3.75
C LEU A 76 -8.21 25.20 5.27
N PHE A 77 -7.07 25.32 5.97
CA PHE A 77 -7.06 25.21 7.43
C PHE A 77 -7.81 26.34 8.11
N LYS A 78 -7.52 27.60 7.77
CA LYS A 78 -8.24 28.75 8.32
C LYS A 78 -9.74 28.77 7.96
N PRO A 79 -10.15 28.50 6.70
CA PRO A 79 -11.56 28.42 6.34
C PRO A 79 -12.35 27.38 7.14
N VAL A 80 -11.75 26.23 7.47
CA VAL A 80 -12.44 25.15 8.20
C VAL A 80 -12.00 25.02 9.66
N GLU A 81 -11.40 26.07 10.22
CA GLU A 81 -11.00 26.16 11.63
C GLU A 81 -10.08 25.01 12.11
N MET A 82 -9.18 24.54 11.25
CA MET A 82 -8.14 23.57 11.59
C MET A 82 -6.95 24.27 12.27
N ASN A 83 -7.18 24.86 13.43
CA ASN A 83 -6.23 25.74 14.12
C ASN A 83 -5.02 25.02 14.75
N SER A 84 -5.07 23.69 14.82
CA SER A 84 -4.00 22.83 15.34
C SER A 84 -3.32 22.03 14.21
N SER A 85 -3.56 22.40 12.97
CA SER A 85 -3.03 21.73 11.79
C SER A 85 -1.91 22.53 11.14
N SER A 86 -0.84 21.84 10.74
CA SER A 86 0.25 22.47 10.01
C SER A 86 1.11 21.43 9.30
N PHE A 87 1.69 21.83 8.16
CA PHE A 87 2.81 21.11 7.56
C PHE A 87 4.17 21.52 8.15
N GLU A 88 4.20 22.54 9.02
CA GLU A 88 5.40 23.00 9.70
C GLU A 88 5.38 22.64 11.18
N GLN A 89 6.52 22.19 11.70
CA GLN A 89 6.69 21.94 13.14
C GLN A 89 6.99 23.24 13.89
N THR A 90 6.05 24.19 13.86
CA THR A 90 6.15 25.41 14.64
C THR A 90 6.26 25.10 16.14
N PRO A 91 6.80 26.00 16.98
CA PRO A 91 6.84 25.79 18.43
C PRO A 91 5.46 25.46 19.03
N LYS A 92 4.37 25.97 18.46
CA LYS A 92 3.00 25.63 18.84
C LYS A 92 2.69 24.16 18.55
N ILE A 93 2.94 23.70 17.33
CA ILE A 93 2.66 22.30 16.91
C ILE A 93 3.52 21.32 17.72
N ARG A 94 4.80 21.61 17.93
CA ARG A 94 5.69 20.76 18.74
C ARG A 94 5.19 20.54 20.17
N ARG A 95 4.55 21.55 20.79
CA ARG A 95 3.98 21.43 22.13
C ARG A 95 2.71 20.58 22.18
N LEU A 96 1.99 20.47 21.06
CA LEU A 96 0.75 19.69 20.95
C LEU A 96 0.99 18.27 20.43
N MET A 97 2.19 18.00 19.91
CA MET A 97 2.54 16.73 19.29
C MET A 97 2.58 15.59 20.32
N ALA A 98 1.85 14.51 20.04
CA ALA A 98 1.93 13.30 20.84
C ALA A 98 3.27 12.58 20.61
N GLN A 99 3.92 12.14 21.69
CA GLN A 99 5.13 11.33 21.67
C GLN A 99 4.86 10.02 20.90
N PRO A 100 5.58 9.72 19.80
CA PRO A 100 5.41 8.46 19.08
C PRO A 100 6.03 7.27 19.82
N TYR A 101 5.42 6.11 19.66
CA TYR A 101 5.88 4.83 20.22
C TYR A 101 5.93 3.73 19.18
N SER A 102 6.85 2.78 19.35
CA SER A 102 6.97 1.58 18.53
C SER A 102 7.39 0.39 19.40
N CYS A 103 7.20 -0.84 18.90
CA CYS A 103 7.73 -2.04 19.51
C CYS A 103 8.68 -2.71 18.52
N LYS A 104 9.82 -3.23 18.99
CA LYS A 104 10.77 -3.97 18.11
C LYS A 104 10.19 -5.25 17.53
N LYS A 105 9.19 -5.83 18.21
CA LYS A 105 8.46 -7.03 17.81
C LYS A 105 6.99 -6.88 18.20
N PRO A 106 6.05 -7.45 17.45
CA PRO A 106 4.64 -7.49 17.83
C PRO A 106 4.47 -8.04 19.26
N GLY A 107 3.71 -7.34 20.10
CA GLY A 107 3.49 -7.70 21.51
C GLY A 107 4.66 -7.42 22.47
N GLY A 108 5.76 -6.83 21.98
CA GLY A 108 6.88 -6.38 22.82
C GLY A 108 6.58 -5.09 23.60
N PRO A 109 7.51 -4.65 24.48
CA PRO A 109 7.34 -3.40 25.22
C PRO A 109 7.33 -2.18 24.28
N LEU A 110 6.49 -1.20 24.61
CA LEU A 110 6.43 0.09 23.92
C LEU A 110 7.68 0.91 24.21
N GLU A 111 8.40 1.31 23.16
CA GLU A 111 9.56 2.19 23.22
C GLU A 111 9.21 3.54 22.61
N ALA A 112 9.56 4.63 23.32
CA ALA A 112 9.43 5.96 22.76
C ALA A 112 10.43 6.11 21.60
N VAL A 113 9.94 6.48 20.42
CA VAL A 113 10.79 6.73 19.26
C VAL A 113 10.99 8.22 19.06
N LYS A 114 12.10 8.63 18.45
CA LYS A 114 12.26 10.04 18.08
C LYS A 114 11.23 10.36 17.01
N PRO A 115 10.52 11.50 17.11
CA PRO A 115 9.68 12.01 16.03
C PRO A 115 10.38 11.87 14.70
N TRP A 116 9.85 11.00 13.85
CA TRP A 116 10.45 10.70 12.57
C TRP A 116 10.30 11.91 11.65
N TYR A 117 11.41 12.38 11.09
CA TYR A 117 11.45 13.55 10.23
C TYR A 117 11.29 13.21 8.74
N GLY A 118 11.43 11.94 8.33
CA GLY A 118 11.20 11.52 6.95
C GLY A 118 9.73 11.70 6.57
N GLY A 119 9.50 12.32 5.42
CA GLY A 119 8.21 12.88 5.04
C GLY A 119 8.12 14.40 5.25
N SER A 120 8.82 14.97 6.23
CA SER A 120 8.62 16.39 6.60
C SER A 120 9.21 17.36 5.58
N ILE A 121 10.35 17.04 4.99
CA ILE A 121 11.02 17.86 3.98
C ILE A 121 11.72 16.93 2.97
N PRO A 122 11.50 17.09 1.65
CA PRO A 122 10.53 17.98 1.01
C PRO A 122 9.12 17.37 0.85
N GLU A 123 8.89 16.13 1.27
CA GLU A 123 7.67 15.32 1.02
C GLU A 123 6.40 15.73 1.79
N LYS A 124 6.25 17.03 2.12
CA LYS A 124 5.11 17.56 2.87
C LYS A 124 3.74 17.13 2.31
N PRO A 125 3.50 17.20 0.99
CA PRO A 125 2.18 16.96 0.42
C PRO A 125 1.66 15.52 0.55
N CYS A 126 2.54 14.52 0.59
CA CYS A 126 2.09 13.12 0.53
C CYS A 126 1.79 12.47 1.89
N GLY A 127 2.22 13.06 3.02
CA GLY A 127 2.02 12.38 4.30
C GLY A 127 2.36 13.13 5.59
N SER A 128 2.61 14.44 5.56
CA SER A 128 3.26 15.14 6.70
C SER A 128 2.42 16.25 7.31
N LEU A 129 1.10 16.11 7.24
CA LEU A 129 0.20 16.99 7.97
C LEU A 129 0.19 16.60 9.45
N PHE A 130 0.66 17.49 10.32
CA PHE A 130 0.37 17.42 11.74
C PHE A 130 -1.03 17.98 11.97
N SER A 131 -1.87 17.27 12.72
CA SER A 131 -3.26 17.68 12.95
C SER A 131 -3.82 17.10 14.25
N SER A 132 -5.06 17.43 14.56
CA SER A 132 -5.85 16.89 15.67
C SER A 132 -7.07 16.14 15.14
N ALA A 133 -7.66 15.26 15.94
CA ALA A 133 -8.90 14.59 15.57
C ALA A 133 -10.04 15.60 15.30
N ILE A 134 -10.10 16.68 16.09
CA ILE A 134 -11.11 17.75 15.96
C ILE A 134 -10.95 18.49 14.63
N ASP A 135 -9.72 18.89 14.30
CA ASP A 135 -9.41 19.58 13.05
C ASP A 135 -9.79 18.73 11.83
N LEU A 136 -9.40 17.45 11.83
CA LEU A 136 -9.76 16.53 10.75
C LEU A 136 -11.27 16.26 10.69
N CYS A 137 -11.99 16.29 11.82
CA CYS A 137 -13.44 16.23 11.80
C CYS A 137 -14.06 17.45 11.09
N HIS A 138 -13.50 18.66 11.25
CA HIS A 138 -13.97 19.83 10.49
C HIS A 138 -13.80 19.65 8.97
N PHE A 139 -12.66 19.06 8.57
CA PHE A 139 -12.41 18.69 7.18
C PHE A 139 -13.42 17.65 6.66
N LEU A 140 -13.71 16.60 7.44
CA LEU A 140 -14.73 15.60 7.07
C LEU A 140 -16.14 16.20 6.99
N ILE A 141 -16.49 17.13 7.89
CA ILE A 141 -17.76 17.87 7.83
C ILE A 141 -17.88 18.61 6.49
N ALA A 142 -16.82 19.30 6.05
CA ALA A 142 -16.82 19.96 4.74
C ALA A 142 -17.04 18.96 3.58
N HIS A 143 -16.42 17.78 3.66
CA HIS A 143 -16.61 16.71 2.67
C HIS A 143 -18.03 16.13 2.65
N MET A 144 -18.71 16.03 3.79
CA MET A 144 -20.07 15.48 3.86
C MET A 144 -21.15 16.54 3.62
N ASN A 145 -20.79 17.82 3.69
CA ASN A 145 -21.71 18.94 3.55
C ASN A 145 -21.48 19.73 2.26
N GLY A 146 -21.18 19.04 1.15
CA GLY A 146 -21.12 19.64 -0.17
C GLY A 146 -20.00 20.69 -0.34
N GLY A 147 -18.94 20.61 0.46
CA GLY A 147 -17.83 21.57 0.46
C GLY A 147 -18.00 22.75 1.42
N LEU A 148 -18.98 22.70 2.33
CA LEU A 148 -19.26 23.72 3.34
C LEU A 148 -18.84 23.29 4.73
N TYR A 149 -18.04 24.11 5.41
CA TYR A 149 -17.89 24.04 6.85
C TYR A 149 -18.51 25.29 7.47
N LYS A 150 -19.53 25.09 8.31
CA LYS A 150 -20.43 26.18 8.73
C LYS A 150 -20.95 26.94 7.50
N GLU A 151 -20.67 28.24 7.42
CA GLU A 151 -21.08 29.10 6.30
C GLU A 151 -20.01 29.27 5.22
N LYS A 152 -18.82 28.69 5.40
CA LYS A 152 -17.69 28.86 4.48
C LYS A 152 -17.60 27.71 3.48
N ARG A 153 -17.66 28.06 2.19
CA ARG A 153 -17.47 27.12 1.08
C ARG A 153 -15.99 27.04 0.69
N ILE A 154 -15.39 25.86 0.83
CA ILE A 154 -14.02 25.59 0.37
C ILE A 154 -13.95 24.95 -1.01
N LEU A 155 -15.00 24.23 -1.40
CA LEU A 155 -15.12 23.59 -2.72
C LEU A 155 -16.55 23.75 -3.26
N LYS A 156 -16.67 23.79 -4.59
CA LYS A 156 -17.97 23.66 -5.26
C LYS A 156 -18.51 22.25 -5.05
N GLU A 157 -19.82 22.11 -5.00
CA GLU A 157 -20.46 20.81 -4.78
C GLU A 157 -20.14 19.84 -5.92
N GLU A 158 -20.10 20.32 -7.17
CA GLU A 158 -19.75 19.53 -8.35
C GLU A 158 -18.30 19.03 -8.28
N THR A 159 -17.38 19.86 -7.75
CA THR A 159 -15.99 19.45 -7.54
C THR A 159 -15.89 18.33 -6.51
N LEU A 160 -16.67 18.41 -5.43
CA LEU A 160 -16.70 17.38 -4.40
C LEU A 160 -17.31 16.07 -4.91
N LYS A 161 -18.40 16.15 -5.68
CA LYS A 161 -19.02 14.99 -6.35
C LYS A 161 -18.01 14.28 -7.26
N GLU A 162 -17.24 15.05 -8.04
CA GLU A 162 -16.19 14.48 -8.88
C GLU A 162 -15.03 13.89 -8.07
N MET A 163 -14.68 14.53 -6.95
CA MET A 163 -13.66 14.02 -6.02
C MET A 163 -14.06 12.68 -5.39
N HIS A 164 -15.35 12.48 -5.12
CA HIS A 164 -15.90 11.26 -4.51
C HIS A 164 -16.30 10.18 -5.53
N ARG A 165 -16.37 10.52 -6.82
CA ARG A 165 -16.69 9.58 -7.90
C ARG A 165 -15.59 8.53 -8.03
N LEU A 166 -15.97 7.29 -8.32
CA LEU A 166 -15.02 6.22 -8.66
C LEU A 166 -14.23 6.62 -9.92
N GLN A 167 -12.91 6.72 -9.79
CA GLN A 167 -12.00 7.09 -10.87
C GLN A 167 -11.29 5.88 -11.44
N ALA A 168 -10.95 4.91 -10.58
CA ALA A 168 -10.33 3.66 -10.95
C ALA A 168 -10.92 2.53 -10.08
N SER A 169 -11.55 1.55 -10.72
CA SER A 169 -12.07 0.35 -10.04
C SER A 169 -10.95 -0.65 -9.76
N ALA A 170 -11.07 -1.39 -8.66
CA ALA A 170 -10.35 -2.65 -8.51
C ALA A 170 -11.07 -3.70 -9.36
N GLY A 171 -10.52 -4.00 -10.53
CA GLY A 171 -11.14 -4.93 -11.47
C GLY A 171 -12.54 -4.45 -11.89
N SER A 172 -13.51 -5.36 -11.81
CA SER A 172 -14.93 -5.10 -12.05
C SER A 172 -15.69 -4.52 -10.85
N SER A 173 -15.03 -4.43 -9.69
CA SER A 173 -15.66 -3.99 -8.45
C SER A 173 -16.18 -2.56 -8.53
N ARG A 174 -17.24 -2.30 -7.75
CA ARG A 174 -17.73 -0.94 -7.47
C ARG A 174 -16.83 -0.21 -6.46
N SER A 175 -15.80 -0.86 -5.96
CA SER A 175 -14.77 -0.32 -5.08
C SER A 175 -13.46 -0.03 -5.83
N GLY A 176 -12.61 0.84 -5.27
CA GLY A 176 -11.35 1.27 -5.88
C GLY A 176 -10.91 2.62 -5.34
N TYR A 177 -10.40 3.49 -6.21
CA TYR A 177 -9.99 4.84 -5.85
C TYR A 177 -10.87 5.91 -6.48
N ALA A 178 -11.24 6.88 -5.65
CA ALA A 178 -11.70 8.19 -6.10
C ALA A 178 -10.50 9.14 -6.20
N LEU A 179 -10.71 10.46 -6.23
CA LEU A 179 -9.60 11.42 -6.17
C LEU A 179 -9.15 11.56 -4.71
N ALA A 180 -7.98 11.01 -4.37
CA ALA A 180 -7.36 10.99 -3.06
C ALA A 180 -8.09 10.20 -1.95
N TRP A 181 -9.13 9.45 -2.29
CA TRP A 181 -9.86 8.61 -1.33
C TRP A 181 -9.91 7.16 -1.80
N LYS A 182 -9.70 6.23 -0.87
CA LYS A 182 -10.20 4.86 -1.06
C LYS A 182 -11.71 4.96 -1.08
N ARG A 183 -12.33 4.37 -2.10
CA ARG A 183 -13.77 4.36 -2.30
C ARG A 183 -14.25 2.92 -2.28
N THR A 184 -14.95 2.55 -1.22
CA THR A 184 -15.30 1.15 -0.92
C THR A 184 -16.77 1.02 -0.56
N TRP A 185 -17.33 -0.18 -0.70
CA TRP A 185 -18.64 -0.52 -0.15
C TRP A 185 -18.46 -1.29 1.15
N HIS A 186 -18.93 -0.71 2.25
CA HIS A 186 -18.79 -1.25 3.60
C HIS A 186 -20.18 -1.38 4.23
N TYR A 187 -20.61 -2.60 4.54
CA TYR A 187 -21.96 -2.94 4.98
C TYR A 187 -23.05 -2.31 4.11
N GLY A 188 -22.91 -2.44 2.78
CA GLY A 188 -23.83 -1.87 1.80
C GLY A 188 -23.78 -0.34 1.64
N ASN A 189 -22.96 0.36 2.42
CA ASN A 189 -22.82 1.81 2.36
C ASN A 189 -21.56 2.21 1.60
N LEU A 190 -21.68 3.25 0.76
CA LEU A 190 -20.50 3.88 0.17
C LEU A 190 -19.67 4.52 1.28
N MET A 191 -18.43 4.07 1.45
CA MET A 191 -17.46 4.60 2.38
C MET A 191 -16.27 5.21 1.64
N LEU A 192 -15.89 6.41 2.04
CA LEU A 192 -14.62 7.03 1.67
C LEU A 192 -13.67 6.97 2.86
N SER A 193 -12.44 6.54 2.63
CA SER A 193 -11.45 6.40 3.70
C SER A 193 -10.02 6.66 3.24
N HIS A 194 -9.16 6.97 4.21
CA HIS A 194 -7.73 7.01 4.03
C HIS A 194 -7.03 6.57 5.32
N THR A 195 -5.95 5.82 5.17
CA THR A 195 -5.09 5.40 6.28
C THR A 195 -3.77 6.16 6.22
N GLY A 196 -3.17 6.44 7.36
CA GLY A 196 -1.83 7.02 7.48
C GLY A 196 -0.97 6.14 8.36
N GLY A 197 0.32 6.06 8.04
CA GLY A 197 1.31 5.38 8.84
C GLY A 197 2.66 6.06 8.68
N ASN A 198 3.25 6.46 9.79
CA ASN A 198 4.63 6.91 9.87
C ASN A 198 5.27 6.25 11.10
N LEU A 199 6.59 6.29 11.26
CA LEU A 199 7.24 5.63 12.41
C LEU A 199 6.68 6.18 13.72
N GLY A 200 6.06 5.29 14.49
CA GLY A 200 5.37 5.57 15.74
C GLY A 200 4.08 6.40 15.68
N TRP A 201 3.47 6.57 14.49
CA TRP A 201 2.11 7.10 14.37
C TRP A 201 1.28 6.35 13.33
N THR A 202 0.00 6.17 13.63
CA THR A 202 -1.00 5.68 12.69
C THR A 202 -2.23 6.59 12.71
N ALA A 203 -2.91 6.66 11.57
CA ALA A 203 -4.14 7.42 11.41
C ALA A 203 -5.12 6.63 10.54
N HIS A 204 -6.41 6.80 10.82
CA HIS A 204 -7.47 6.30 9.98
C HIS A 204 -8.62 7.31 9.98
N VAL A 205 -8.98 7.77 8.79
CA VAL A 205 -10.16 8.59 8.56
C VAL A 205 -11.12 7.82 7.67
N ALA A 206 -12.40 7.83 8.02
CA ALA A 206 -13.44 7.17 7.24
C ALA A 206 -14.76 7.92 7.40
N PHE A 207 -15.58 7.94 6.36
CA PHE A 207 -16.91 8.54 6.43
C PHE A 207 -17.87 7.96 5.39
N TYR A 208 -19.15 7.98 5.73
CA TYR A 208 -20.26 7.70 4.84
C TYR A 208 -20.87 9.02 4.37
N PRO A 209 -20.61 9.47 3.12
CA PRO A 209 -21.10 10.75 2.64
C PRO A 209 -22.63 10.86 2.66
N VAL A 210 -23.34 9.76 2.37
CA VAL A 210 -24.83 9.75 2.37
C VAL A 210 -25.40 9.81 3.78
N LEU A 211 -24.83 9.05 4.73
CA LEU A 211 -25.26 9.03 6.13
C LEU A 211 -24.73 10.22 6.93
N LYS A 212 -23.92 11.10 6.32
CA LYS A 212 -23.28 12.27 6.94
C LYS A 212 -22.59 11.98 8.28
N THR A 213 -22.01 10.79 8.38
CA THR A 213 -21.31 10.32 9.57
C THR A 213 -19.87 9.99 9.20
N GLY A 214 -18.93 10.48 9.99
CA GLY A 214 -17.50 10.28 9.78
C GLY A 214 -16.77 10.10 11.10
N ILE A 215 -15.60 9.49 11.02
CA ILE A 215 -14.74 9.20 12.15
C ILE A 215 -13.28 9.51 11.81
N VAL A 216 -12.55 9.96 12.82
CA VAL A 216 -11.11 10.17 12.78
C VAL A 216 -10.52 9.48 13.99
N ILE A 217 -9.57 8.57 13.76
CA ILE A 217 -8.79 7.95 14.83
C ILE A 217 -7.31 8.19 14.55
N LEU A 218 -6.63 8.80 15.52
CA LEU A 218 -5.19 9.05 15.51
C LEU A 218 -4.54 8.30 16.66
N CYS A 219 -3.48 7.56 16.38
CA CYS A 219 -2.74 6.80 17.38
C CYS A 219 -1.24 7.11 17.27
N ASN A 220 -0.59 7.28 18.41
CA ASN A 220 0.86 7.45 18.53
C ASN A 220 1.60 6.11 18.70
N LEU A 221 1.14 5.10 17.95
CA LEU A 221 1.74 3.78 17.87
C LEU A 221 1.82 3.33 16.42
N ASN A 222 3.00 2.92 16.00
CA ASN A 222 3.23 2.13 14.80
C ASN A 222 4.45 1.22 15.01
N ASP A 223 4.20 -0.08 15.10
CA ASP A 223 5.20 -1.14 15.31
C ASP A 223 5.53 -1.88 14.01
N ASN A 224 5.17 -1.31 12.86
CA ASN A 224 5.33 -1.91 11.52
C ASN A 224 4.61 -3.25 11.32
N SER A 225 3.75 -3.68 12.24
CA SER A 225 2.92 -4.90 12.07
C SER A 225 1.87 -4.76 10.97
N GLY A 226 1.63 -3.54 10.47
CA GLY A 226 0.53 -3.24 9.58
C GLY A 226 -0.76 -2.88 10.32
N TRP A 227 -0.80 -2.97 11.65
CA TRP A 227 -1.95 -2.58 12.46
C TRP A 227 -2.42 -1.15 12.14
N ARG A 228 -3.74 -0.96 12.09
CA ARG A 228 -4.39 0.35 11.93
C ARG A 228 -5.52 0.47 12.94
N PRO A 229 -5.85 1.70 13.36
CA PRO A 229 -7.02 1.90 14.21
C PRO A 229 -8.30 1.39 13.52
N PRO A 230 -9.22 0.72 14.26
CA PRO A 230 -10.42 0.09 13.72
C PRO A 230 -11.54 1.12 13.46
N ALA A 231 -11.25 2.08 12.57
CA ALA A 231 -12.16 3.18 12.28
C ALA A 231 -13.39 2.74 11.49
N ARG A 232 -13.29 1.67 10.69
CA ARG A 232 -14.39 1.19 9.84
C ARG A 232 -15.47 0.57 10.72
N GLU A 233 -15.05 -0.29 11.63
CA GLU A 233 -15.85 -0.99 12.62
C GLU A 233 -16.52 0.01 13.56
N ALA A 234 -15.74 0.96 14.10
CA ALA A 234 -16.28 2.04 14.92
C ALA A 234 -17.28 2.92 14.15
N LEU A 235 -17.03 3.23 12.88
CA LEU A 235 -17.95 3.98 12.04
C LEU A 235 -19.26 3.22 11.79
N HIS A 236 -19.20 1.89 11.60
CA HIS A 236 -20.39 1.05 11.45
C HIS A 236 -21.23 1.04 12.73
N LEU A 237 -20.60 0.90 13.91
CA LEU A 237 -21.28 0.99 15.19
C LEU A 237 -21.95 2.36 15.41
N LEU A 238 -21.30 3.46 15.00
CA LEU A 238 -21.86 4.82 15.13
C LEU A 238 -23.15 5.04 14.34
N VAL A 239 -23.36 4.30 13.26
CA VAL A 239 -24.59 4.36 12.44
C VAL A 239 -25.60 3.27 12.80
N GLY A 240 -25.43 2.62 13.97
CA GLY A 240 -26.35 1.60 14.49
C GLY A 240 -26.11 0.18 13.97
N GLY A 241 -24.96 -0.05 13.33
CA GLY A 241 -24.53 -1.37 12.87
C GLY A 241 -24.09 -2.31 14.00
N THR A 242 -23.88 -3.59 13.67
CA THR A 242 -23.45 -4.63 14.61
C THR A 242 -22.27 -5.41 14.03
N LEU A 243 -21.24 -5.66 14.83
CA LEU A 243 -20.06 -6.44 14.41
C LEU A 243 -20.19 -7.93 14.71
N SER A 244 -21.27 -8.36 15.37
CA SER A 244 -21.52 -9.77 15.65
C SER A 244 -22.06 -10.43 14.40
N PHE A 245 -21.39 -11.49 13.97
CA PHE A 245 -21.81 -12.34 12.86
C PHE A 245 -21.86 -13.80 13.34
N ASP A 246 -22.96 -14.48 13.01
CA ASP A 246 -23.13 -15.91 13.24
C ASP A 246 -22.97 -16.65 11.90
N PRO A 247 -21.89 -17.44 11.69
CA PRO A 247 -21.69 -18.21 10.47
C PRO A 247 -22.82 -19.18 10.15
N GLU A 248 -23.55 -19.66 11.15
CA GLU A 248 -24.69 -20.55 10.90
C GLU A 248 -25.86 -19.83 10.21
N SER A 249 -25.91 -18.48 10.26
CA SER A 249 -26.97 -17.69 9.63
C SER A 249 -26.92 -17.66 8.10
N ILE A 250 -25.74 -17.90 7.49
CA ILE A 250 -25.55 -17.92 6.03
C ILE A 250 -25.20 -19.31 5.49
N LYS A 251 -25.06 -20.28 6.37
CA LYS A 251 -24.69 -21.66 6.05
C LYS A 251 -25.71 -22.31 5.12
N ARG A 252 -25.21 -23.10 4.18
CA ARG A 252 -26.04 -23.88 3.26
C ARG A 252 -25.96 -25.37 3.59
N GLU A 253 -27.12 -26.00 3.71
CA GLU A 253 -27.22 -27.47 3.82
C GLU A 253 -26.70 -28.15 2.54
N VAL A 254 -26.99 -27.55 1.38
CA VAL A 254 -26.52 -28.00 0.08
C VAL A 254 -25.65 -26.92 -0.54
N VAL A 255 -24.35 -27.22 -0.63
CA VAL A 255 -23.36 -26.34 -1.24
C VAL A 255 -23.62 -26.19 -2.74
N PRO A 256 -23.78 -24.96 -3.28
CA PRO A 256 -23.95 -24.73 -4.70
C PRO A 256 -22.74 -25.22 -5.52
N ASP A 257 -22.99 -25.91 -6.65
CA ASP A 257 -21.90 -26.38 -7.52
C ASP A 257 -21.04 -25.23 -8.07
N GLN A 258 -21.61 -24.03 -8.19
CA GLN A 258 -20.88 -22.82 -8.58
C GLN A 258 -19.78 -22.45 -7.56
N TRP A 259 -19.99 -22.68 -6.26
CA TRP A 259 -19.00 -22.36 -5.23
C TRP A 259 -17.75 -23.23 -5.33
N LYS A 260 -17.90 -24.50 -5.73
CA LYS A 260 -16.76 -25.40 -5.99
C LYS A 260 -15.82 -24.84 -7.04
N LYS A 261 -16.34 -24.06 -8.00
CA LYS A 261 -15.52 -23.40 -9.02
C LYS A 261 -14.73 -22.22 -8.45
N LEU A 262 -15.25 -21.56 -7.41
CA LEU A 262 -14.64 -20.39 -6.75
C LEU A 262 -13.46 -20.78 -5.85
N GLU A 263 -13.44 -22.03 -5.36
CA GLU A 263 -12.32 -22.53 -4.56
C GLU A 263 -10.99 -22.38 -5.32
N GLY A 264 -9.96 -21.99 -4.57
CA GLY A 264 -8.63 -21.80 -5.11
C GLY A 264 -7.83 -20.76 -4.35
N THR A 265 -6.58 -20.62 -4.78
CA THR A 265 -5.69 -19.58 -4.30
C THR A 265 -5.75 -18.41 -5.26
N TYR A 266 -5.85 -17.20 -4.73
CA TYR A 266 -5.81 -15.94 -5.46
C TYR A 266 -4.64 -15.12 -4.93
N THR A 267 -3.83 -14.56 -5.81
CA THR A 267 -2.55 -13.96 -5.46
C THR A 267 -2.42 -12.55 -6.00
N ARG A 268 -1.77 -11.71 -5.21
CA ARG A 268 -1.36 -10.37 -5.59
C ARG A 268 0.03 -10.13 -5.04
N ASP A 269 1.01 -9.96 -5.91
CA ASP A 269 2.42 -9.85 -5.54
C ASP A 269 2.82 -11.04 -4.66
N PHE A 270 3.11 -10.80 -3.37
CA PHE A 270 3.47 -11.82 -2.38
C PHE A 270 2.32 -12.18 -1.42
N ARG A 271 1.13 -11.61 -1.62
CA ARG A 271 -0.04 -11.85 -0.77
C ARG A 271 -0.95 -12.88 -1.41
N ASN A 272 -1.37 -13.84 -0.60
CA ASN A 272 -2.25 -14.91 -1.00
C ASN A 272 -3.55 -14.80 -0.21
N VAL A 273 -4.65 -15.05 -0.91
CA VAL A 273 -5.98 -15.22 -0.36
C VAL A 273 -6.48 -16.57 -0.86
N LYS A 274 -6.97 -17.41 0.04
CA LYS A 274 -7.54 -18.70 -0.35
C LYS A 274 -9.05 -18.63 -0.18
N ILE A 275 -9.77 -19.08 -1.20
CA ILE A 275 -11.20 -19.31 -1.14
C ILE A 275 -11.42 -20.81 -1.01
N LEU A 276 -12.24 -21.21 -0.05
CA LEU A 276 -12.54 -22.61 0.26
C LEU A 276 -13.98 -22.75 0.78
N ILE A 277 -14.47 -23.98 0.81
CA ILE A 277 -15.76 -24.31 1.38
C ILE A 277 -15.54 -25.07 2.69
N GLU A 278 -16.10 -24.55 3.79
CA GLU A 278 -15.99 -25.11 5.13
C GLU A 278 -17.37 -25.15 5.77
N ASP A 279 -17.81 -26.33 6.21
CA ASP A 279 -19.10 -26.54 6.88
C ASP A 279 -20.31 -25.87 6.20
N GLY A 280 -20.37 -25.93 4.86
CA GLY A 280 -21.48 -25.36 4.09
C GLY A 280 -21.38 -23.85 3.84
N ASN A 281 -20.27 -23.21 4.22
CA ASN A 281 -19.97 -21.80 4.01
C ASN A 281 -18.86 -21.60 2.99
N LEU A 282 -18.92 -20.49 2.25
CA LEU A 282 -17.79 -20.01 1.47
C LEU A 282 -16.90 -19.14 2.38
N VAL A 283 -15.63 -19.48 2.47
CA VAL A 283 -14.68 -18.88 3.42
C VAL A 283 -13.49 -18.30 2.67
N LEU A 284 -13.08 -17.12 3.12
CA LEU A 284 -11.86 -16.44 2.73
C LEU A 284 -10.81 -16.62 3.84
N GLU A 285 -9.67 -17.18 3.47
CA GLU A 285 -8.49 -17.34 4.33
C GLU A 285 -7.37 -16.40 3.88
N ARG A 286 -6.85 -15.59 4.81
CA ARG A 286 -5.70 -14.70 4.60
C ARG A 286 -4.72 -14.84 5.76
N GLY A 287 -3.68 -15.65 5.57
CA GLY A 287 -2.74 -15.97 6.64
C GLY A 287 -3.44 -16.79 7.73
N ALA A 288 -3.47 -16.28 8.96
CA ALA A 288 -4.20 -16.89 10.08
C ALA A 288 -5.63 -16.37 10.23
N GLU A 289 -6.02 -15.33 9.47
CA GLU A 289 -7.37 -14.77 9.51
C GLU A 289 -8.31 -15.56 8.61
N LYS A 290 -9.52 -15.81 9.12
CA LYS A 290 -10.66 -16.36 8.38
C LYS A 290 -11.79 -15.34 8.35
N ALA A 291 -12.49 -15.27 7.22
CA ALA A 291 -13.71 -14.50 7.05
C ALA A 291 -14.73 -15.30 6.24
N TYR A 292 -16.01 -15.08 6.48
CA TYR A 292 -17.12 -15.76 5.80
C TYR A 292 -17.67 -14.87 4.69
N LEU A 293 -18.10 -15.49 3.59
CA LEU A 293 -18.60 -14.79 2.41
C LEU A 293 -20.10 -15.01 2.26
N GLU A 294 -20.89 -13.97 2.55
CA GLU A 294 -22.33 -13.95 2.30
C GLU A 294 -22.60 -13.55 0.85
N GLU A 295 -23.30 -14.39 0.09
CA GLU A 295 -23.63 -14.13 -1.31
C GLU A 295 -24.64 -12.97 -1.43
N LEU A 296 -24.23 -11.87 -2.09
CA LEU A 296 -25.12 -10.75 -2.42
C LEU A 296 -25.74 -10.94 -3.80
N ASP A 297 -24.93 -11.42 -4.76
CA ASP A 297 -25.36 -11.91 -6.07
C ASP A 297 -24.29 -12.86 -6.63
N LYS A 298 -24.41 -13.22 -7.92
CA LYS A 298 -23.52 -14.18 -8.60
C LYS A 298 -22.03 -13.80 -8.50
N GLU A 299 -21.71 -12.51 -8.48
CA GLU A 299 -20.33 -12.00 -8.55
C GLU A 299 -19.90 -11.36 -7.22
N ARG A 300 -20.85 -10.89 -6.39
CA ARG A 300 -20.56 -10.07 -5.21
C ARG A 300 -20.89 -10.77 -3.91
N TYR A 301 -19.99 -10.61 -2.94
CA TYR A 301 -20.10 -11.21 -1.61
C TYR A 301 -19.80 -10.15 -0.54
N LEU A 302 -20.51 -10.21 0.59
CA LEU A 302 -20.19 -9.45 1.79
C LEU A 302 -19.25 -10.27 2.67
N VAL A 303 -18.13 -9.67 3.08
CA VAL A 303 -17.14 -10.30 3.95
C VAL A 303 -17.53 -10.10 5.41
N HIS A 304 -17.55 -11.18 6.19
CA HIS A 304 -17.77 -11.15 7.64
C HIS A 304 -16.57 -11.72 8.41
N GLY A 305 -15.94 -10.89 9.23
CA GLY A 305 -14.74 -11.20 10.00
C GLY A 305 -13.41 -10.77 9.34
N GLY A 306 -12.33 -10.87 10.11
CA GLY A 306 -10.98 -10.48 9.69
C GLY A 306 -10.82 -8.98 9.42
N ALA A 307 -9.70 -8.59 8.82
CA ALA A 307 -9.37 -7.18 8.54
C ALA A 307 -10.25 -6.50 7.45
N SER A 308 -11.05 -7.28 6.73
CA SER A 308 -11.93 -6.81 5.66
C SER A 308 -13.42 -7.00 6.00
N ASP A 309 -13.74 -7.14 7.28
CA ASP A 309 -15.12 -7.21 7.76
C ASP A 309 -15.99 -6.07 7.20
N GLY A 310 -17.20 -6.43 6.77
CA GLY A 310 -18.15 -5.54 6.12
C GLY A 310 -17.82 -5.16 4.67
N MET A 311 -16.67 -5.54 4.10
CA MET A 311 -16.31 -5.15 2.73
C MET A 311 -17.00 -6.00 1.68
N GLU A 312 -17.30 -5.39 0.52
CA GLU A 312 -17.71 -6.12 -0.68
C GLU A 312 -16.49 -6.76 -1.35
N LEU A 313 -16.55 -8.08 -1.57
CA LEU A 313 -15.66 -8.85 -2.43
C LEU A 313 -16.36 -9.12 -3.77
N THR A 314 -15.63 -9.07 -4.88
CA THR A 314 -16.16 -9.38 -6.22
C THR A 314 -15.33 -10.47 -6.89
N PHE A 315 -15.99 -11.46 -7.49
CA PHE A 315 -15.35 -12.44 -8.39
C PHE A 315 -15.50 -11.97 -9.83
N GLU A 316 -14.39 -12.02 -10.57
CA GLU A 316 -14.43 -11.91 -12.02
C GLU A 316 -14.22 -13.27 -12.67
N PHE A 317 -14.90 -13.48 -13.79
CA PHE A 317 -14.87 -14.71 -14.58
C PHE A 317 -14.27 -14.46 -15.97
N ASP A 318 -13.66 -15.49 -16.56
CA ASP A 318 -13.26 -15.50 -17.97
C ASP A 318 -14.46 -15.81 -18.90
N GLU A 319 -14.21 -15.87 -20.21
CA GLU A 319 -15.23 -16.16 -21.23
C GLU A 319 -15.86 -17.56 -21.08
N GLU A 320 -15.16 -18.48 -20.42
CA GLU A 320 -15.58 -19.86 -20.16
C GLU A 320 -16.36 -19.99 -18.84
N GLY A 321 -16.46 -18.89 -18.08
CA GLY A 321 -17.16 -18.83 -16.81
C GLY A 321 -16.35 -19.41 -15.64
N ALA A 322 -15.03 -19.60 -15.79
CA ALA A 322 -14.16 -19.94 -14.68
C ALA A 322 -13.69 -18.65 -13.98
N PRO A 323 -13.57 -18.65 -12.63
CA PRO A 323 -13.09 -17.47 -11.94
C PRO A 323 -11.63 -17.22 -12.32
N LYS A 324 -11.32 -15.98 -12.63
CA LYS A 324 -9.98 -15.51 -13.02
C LYS A 324 -9.35 -14.60 -11.96
N GLN A 325 -10.14 -13.96 -11.12
CA GLN A 325 -9.68 -12.94 -10.17
C GLN A 325 -10.71 -12.71 -9.07
N ILE A 326 -10.24 -12.25 -7.90
CA ILE A 326 -11.08 -11.59 -6.90
C ILE A 326 -10.63 -10.14 -6.68
N ASP A 327 -11.60 -9.27 -6.42
CA ASP A 327 -11.40 -7.87 -6.07
C ASP A 327 -11.85 -7.63 -4.65
N LEU A 328 -10.97 -7.05 -3.84
CA LEU A 328 -11.25 -6.72 -2.44
C LEU A 328 -10.70 -5.33 -2.11
N GLU A 329 -11.58 -4.47 -1.61
CA GLU A 329 -11.29 -3.05 -1.32
C GLU A 329 -10.77 -2.28 -2.56
N THR A 330 -9.45 -2.08 -2.65
CA THR A 330 -8.79 -1.38 -3.76
C THR A 330 -7.79 -2.27 -4.48
N GLU A 331 -7.87 -3.57 -4.26
CA GLU A 331 -6.87 -4.54 -4.66
C GLU A 331 -7.49 -5.65 -5.48
N THR A 332 -6.73 -6.12 -6.47
CA THR A 332 -7.07 -7.22 -7.35
C THR A 332 -6.11 -8.39 -7.09
N PHE A 333 -6.65 -9.59 -6.95
CA PHE A 333 -5.91 -10.83 -6.74
C PHE A 333 -6.24 -11.80 -7.88
N GLN A 334 -5.25 -12.09 -8.73
CA GLN A 334 -5.42 -13.02 -9.84
C GLN A 334 -5.55 -14.43 -9.31
N ARG A 335 -6.39 -15.26 -9.93
CA ARG A 335 -6.45 -16.68 -9.58
C ARG A 335 -5.11 -17.30 -9.91
N PHE A 336 -4.55 -17.98 -8.93
CA PHE A 336 -3.33 -18.74 -9.09
C PHE A 336 -3.67 -20.10 -9.68
N PHE A 337 -3.24 -20.29 -10.91
CA PHE A 337 -3.06 -21.61 -11.49
C PHE A 337 -1.65 -22.05 -11.15
N GLU A 338 -1.48 -23.29 -10.70
CA GLU A 338 -0.15 -23.91 -10.63
C GLU A 338 0.32 -24.18 -12.06
N ASP A 339 0.60 -23.13 -12.83
CA ASP A 339 1.51 -23.24 -13.94
C ASP A 339 2.85 -23.53 -13.30
N LYS A 340 3.28 -24.79 -13.34
CA LYS A 340 4.71 -25.08 -13.17
C LYS A 340 5.36 -24.50 -14.41
N PRO A 341 6.00 -23.32 -14.34
CA PRO A 341 6.81 -22.90 -15.47
C PRO A 341 7.82 -24.03 -15.63
N LEU A 342 7.98 -24.54 -16.84
CA LEU A 342 9.03 -25.50 -17.12
C LEU A 342 10.34 -24.80 -16.75
N ILE A 343 10.91 -25.19 -15.61
CA ILE A 343 12.21 -24.69 -15.20
C ILE A 343 13.17 -25.19 -16.26
N ASP A 344 13.90 -24.28 -16.87
CA ASP A 344 14.96 -24.63 -17.81
C ASP A 344 16.12 -25.24 -17.01
N GLU A 345 16.03 -26.54 -16.70
CA GLU A 345 17.00 -27.22 -15.83
C GLU A 345 18.42 -27.16 -16.42
N ASP A 346 18.51 -27.16 -17.74
CA ASP A 346 19.75 -27.09 -18.53
C ASP A 346 20.21 -25.64 -18.83
N ALA A 347 19.55 -24.62 -18.26
CA ALA A 347 19.92 -23.23 -18.50
C ALA A 347 21.37 -22.94 -18.09
N ILE A 348 22.10 -22.23 -18.95
CA ILE A 348 23.43 -21.73 -18.61
C ILE A 348 23.26 -20.54 -17.65
N LEU A 349 23.38 -20.82 -16.36
CA LEU A 349 23.20 -19.84 -15.27
C LEU A 349 24.39 -18.89 -15.11
N THR A 350 25.59 -19.26 -15.59
CA THR A 350 26.77 -18.39 -15.52
C THR A 350 26.62 -17.14 -16.39
N GLY A 351 27.19 -16.05 -15.92
CA GLY A 351 27.15 -14.74 -16.58
C GLY A 351 26.52 -13.65 -15.71
N VAL A 352 26.21 -12.53 -16.35
CA VAL A 352 25.66 -11.35 -15.67
C VAL A 352 24.17 -11.25 -15.98
N TRP A 353 23.37 -11.26 -14.93
CA TRP A 353 21.93 -11.10 -14.98
C TRP A 353 21.58 -9.73 -14.43
N HIS A 354 20.70 -9.00 -15.11
CA HIS A 354 20.30 -7.68 -14.67
C HIS A 354 18.80 -7.51 -14.75
N GLY A 355 18.27 -6.73 -13.82
CA GLY A 355 16.86 -6.43 -13.78
C GLY A 355 16.58 -5.34 -12.78
N ASN A 356 15.32 -4.95 -12.73
CA ASN A 356 14.86 -3.95 -11.80
C ASN A 356 13.79 -4.57 -10.91
N TYR A 357 13.71 -4.12 -9.68
CA TYR A 357 12.65 -4.49 -8.77
C TYR A 357 12.17 -3.29 -7.97
N VAL A 358 10.90 -3.36 -7.60
CA VAL A 358 10.29 -2.37 -6.72
C VAL A 358 10.21 -2.98 -5.33
N HIS A 359 10.89 -2.35 -4.38
CA HIS A 359 10.70 -2.61 -2.97
C HIS A 359 9.74 -1.55 -2.41
N PRO A 360 8.98 -1.82 -1.33
CA PRO A 360 8.14 -0.81 -0.68
C PRO A 360 8.83 0.52 -0.34
N TYR A 361 10.16 0.55 -0.36
CA TYR A 361 10.96 1.72 -0.01
C TYR A 361 11.79 2.28 -1.17
N GLY A 362 11.68 1.75 -2.39
CA GLY A 362 12.43 2.30 -3.51
C GLY A 362 12.46 1.40 -4.74
N TYR A 363 12.89 1.99 -5.86
CA TYR A 363 13.19 1.28 -7.08
C TYR A 363 14.68 0.96 -7.13
N PHE A 364 15.02 -0.32 -7.29
CA PHE A 364 16.40 -0.76 -7.23
C PHE A 364 16.78 -1.54 -8.47
N LYS A 365 18.02 -1.32 -8.91
CA LYS A 365 18.68 -2.15 -9.91
C LYS A 365 19.29 -3.36 -9.22
N MET A 366 19.16 -4.52 -9.83
CA MET A 366 19.86 -5.73 -9.45
C MET A 366 20.78 -6.13 -10.60
N GLU A 367 22.05 -6.37 -10.28
CA GLU A 367 22.98 -7.08 -11.15
C GLU A 367 23.51 -8.29 -10.37
N LEU A 368 23.23 -9.49 -10.84
CA LEU A 368 23.68 -10.76 -10.29
C LEU A 368 24.73 -11.35 -11.23
N ARG A 369 25.96 -11.50 -10.73
CA ARG A 369 27.07 -12.12 -11.43
C ARG A 369 27.24 -13.53 -10.91
N VAL A 370 26.99 -14.51 -11.76
CA VAL A 370 27.15 -15.93 -11.46
C VAL A 370 28.45 -16.40 -12.12
N ASP A 371 29.47 -16.60 -11.31
CA ASP A 371 30.81 -16.99 -11.77
C ASP A 371 30.92 -18.51 -11.92
N SER A 372 30.24 -19.27 -11.06
CA SER A 372 30.15 -20.74 -11.12
C SER A 372 28.89 -21.25 -10.39
N GLU A 373 28.70 -22.58 -10.31
CA GLU A 373 27.57 -23.18 -9.56
C GLU A 373 27.55 -22.79 -8.07
N THR A 374 28.70 -22.38 -7.49
CA THR A 374 28.84 -22.12 -6.05
C THR A 374 29.40 -20.74 -5.72
N GLN A 375 29.76 -19.94 -6.74
CA GLN A 375 30.28 -18.58 -6.56
C GLN A 375 29.46 -17.58 -7.36
N ALA A 376 29.01 -16.54 -6.67
CA ALA A 376 28.34 -15.41 -7.27
C ALA A 376 28.50 -14.16 -6.42
N SER A 377 28.23 -13.01 -7.04
CA SER A 377 28.05 -11.74 -6.36
C SER A 377 26.79 -11.03 -6.88
N ALA A 378 26.11 -10.29 -6.00
CA ALA A 378 24.98 -9.46 -6.38
C ALA A 378 25.25 -8.02 -5.96
N MET A 379 24.78 -7.10 -6.80
CA MET A 379 24.74 -5.69 -6.48
C MET A 379 23.71 -5.47 -5.37
N ASP A 380 24.16 -4.97 -4.22
CA ASP A 380 23.28 -4.55 -3.14
C ASP A 380 22.57 -3.23 -3.49
N MET A 381 21.68 -2.80 -2.61
CA MET A 381 20.93 -1.56 -2.78
C MET A 381 21.81 -0.29 -2.78
N ASN A 382 23.08 -0.38 -2.36
CA ASN A 382 24.06 0.71 -2.45
C ASN A 382 24.85 0.71 -3.76
N GLY A 383 24.47 -0.14 -4.72
CA GLY A 383 25.25 -0.33 -5.95
C GLY A 383 26.59 -1.06 -5.71
N THR A 384 26.80 -1.66 -4.54
CA THR A 384 28.04 -2.37 -4.21
C THR A 384 27.87 -3.87 -4.40
N PHE A 385 28.81 -4.52 -5.07
CA PHE A 385 28.78 -5.98 -5.19
C PHE A 385 29.11 -6.68 -3.87
N ARG A 386 28.27 -7.63 -3.51
CA ARG A 386 28.43 -8.49 -2.33
C ARG A 386 28.48 -9.94 -2.78
N THR A 387 29.44 -10.69 -2.27
CA THR A 387 29.50 -12.14 -2.48
C THR A 387 28.30 -12.81 -1.83
N LEU A 388 27.71 -13.78 -2.52
CA LEU A 388 26.61 -14.58 -1.98
C LEU A 388 27.17 -15.74 -1.15
N SER A 389 26.74 -15.82 0.09
CA SER A 389 26.86 -16.99 0.95
C SER A 389 25.73 -17.98 0.66
N ASN A 390 25.96 -19.27 0.96
CA ASN A 390 25.00 -20.35 0.67
C ASN A 390 24.49 -20.35 -0.77
N PHE A 391 25.34 -19.91 -1.70
CA PHE A 391 24.97 -19.78 -3.10
C PHE A 391 24.95 -21.14 -3.79
N LYS A 392 23.94 -21.36 -4.61
CA LYS A 392 23.85 -22.51 -5.51
C LYS A 392 23.11 -22.08 -6.78
N ALA A 393 23.76 -22.29 -7.92
CA ALA A 393 23.16 -22.15 -9.25
C ALA A 393 23.23 -23.52 -9.95
N LYS A 394 22.13 -24.29 -9.91
CA LYS A 394 22.07 -25.64 -10.47
C LYS A 394 20.64 -26.03 -10.82
N ASN A 395 20.48 -26.84 -11.88
CA ASN A 395 19.19 -27.32 -12.37
C ASN A 395 18.19 -26.18 -12.57
N GLY A 396 18.61 -25.15 -13.32
CA GLY A 396 17.81 -23.96 -13.57
C GLY A 396 17.46 -23.11 -12.35
N ARG A 397 17.91 -23.43 -11.12
CA ARG A 397 17.58 -22.67 -9.91
C ARG A 397 18.79 -21.94 -9.36
N VAL A 398 18.59 -20.69 -8.97
CA VAL A 398 19.58 -19.84 -8.32
C VAL A 398 19.09 -19.45 -6.93
N VAL A 399 19.81 -19.89 -5.91
CA VAL A 399 19.59 -19.47 -4.52
C VAL A 399 20.87 -18.88 -3.96
N GLY A 400 20.73 -17.95 -3.03
CA GLY A 400 21.88 -17.45 -2.30
C GLY A 400 21.53 -16.29 -1.39
N VAL A 401 22.48 -15.94 -0.53
CA VAL A 401 22.26 -14.95 0.52
C VAL A 401 23.39 -13.95 0.51
N PHE A 402 23.07 -12.67 0.38
CA PHE A 402 24.05 -11.61 0.59
C PHE A 402 23.61 -10.69 1.71
N ARG A 403 24.60 -10.10 2.38
CA ARG A 403 24.38 -9.10 3.41
C ARG A 403 24.86 -7.75 2.93
N PHE A 404 24.13 -6.72 3.31
CA PHE A 404 24.50 -5.35 3.03
C PHE A 404 24.19 -4.50 4.25
N LYS A 405 24.97 -3.44 4.42
CA LYS A 405 24.66 -2.42 5.42
C LYS A 405 23.51 -1.59 4.91
N ASN A 406 22.76 -1.04 5.84
CA ASN A 406 21.71 -0.09 5.52
C ASN A 406 22.24 1.04 4.62
N ILE A 407 21.38 1.55 3.76
CA ILE A 407 21.72 2.59 2.79
C ILE A 407 22.12 3.86 3.58
N PRO A 408 23.32 4.45 3.35
CA PRO A 408 23.72 5.67 4.03
C PRO A 408 22.64 6.76 3.90
N GLY A 409 22.22 7.36 5.02
CA GLY A 409 21.14 8.35 5.05
C GLY A 409 19.74 7.76 5.21
N TYR A 410 19.55 6.47 4.91
CA TYR A 410 18.25 5.83 5.01
C TYR A 410 17.98 5.28 6.42
N VAL A 411 17.27 6.08 7.21
CA VAL A 411 16.96 5.71 8.61
C VAL A 411 15.71 4.81 8.72
N GLY A 412 14.98 4.60 7.61
CA GLY A 412 13.61 4.06 7.62
C GLY A 412 13.53 2.56 7.91
N TRP A 413 14.65 1.85 7.86
CA TRP A 413 14.70 0.42 8.19
C TRP A 413 15.06 0.13 9.62
N GLY A 414 15.43 1.15 10.42
CA GLY A 414 15.78 1.02 11.84
C GLY A 414 16.87 -0.02 12.17
N ALA A 415 17.50 -0.61 11.15
CA ALA A 415 18.44 -1.71 11.22
C ALA A 415 19.78 -1.28 10.61
N SER A 416 20.89 -1.78 11.15
CA SER A 416 22.23 -1.52 10.61
C SER A 416 22.63 -2.52 9.53
N ASP A 417 22.11 -3.74 9.60
CA ASP A 417 22.49 -4.87 8.76
C ASP A 417 21.26 -5.57 8.18
N MET A 418 21.34 -5.84 6.88
CA MET A 418 20.27 -6.46 6.11
C MET A 418 20.76 -7.76 5.50
N LYS A 419 19.83 -8.72 5.40
CA LYS A 419 20.04 -10.01 4.75
C LYS A 419 19.07 -10.13 3.58
N ALA A 420 19.58 -10.24 2.36
CA ALA A 420 18.78 -10.56 1.19
C ALA A 420 18.96 -12.04 0.83
N GLU A 421 17.85 -12.76 0.67
CA GLU A 421 17.76 -14.15 0.26
C GLU A 421 17.15 -14.21 -1.13
N LEU A 422 17.88 -14.76 -2.10
CA LEU A 422 17.42 -14.98 -3.47
C LEU A 422 16.86 -16.39 -3.63
N ASP A 423 15.75 -16.50 -4.34
CA ASP A 423 15.15 -17.76 -4.78
C ASP A 423 14.55 -17.55 -6.18
N LEU A 424 15.35 -17.86 -7.20
CA LEU A 424 15.07 -17.60 -8.60
C LEU A 424 15.14 -18.89 -9.43
N VAL A 425 14.36 -18.95 -10.49
CA VAL A 425 14.34 -20.06 -11.45
C VAL A 425 14.50 -19.54 -12.89
N ALA A 426 15.13 -20.34 -13.73
CA ALA A 426 15.31 -20.07 -15.15
C ALA A 426 14.02 -20.42 -15.91
N ILE A 427 13.46 -19.42 -16.60
CA ILE A 427 12.24 -19.54 -17.39
C ILE A 427 12.43 -18.74 -18.68
N GLU A 428 12.43 -19.42 -19.81
CA GLU A 428 12.51 -18.80 -21.16
C GLU A 428 13.70 -17.84 -21.28
N GLY A 429 14.87 -18.25 -20.80
CA GLY A 429 16.09 -17.45 -20.85
C GLY A 429 16.15 -16.25 -19.88
N ARG A 430 15.25 -16.19 -18.88
CA ARG A 430 15.25 -15.20 -17.79
C ARG A 430 15.38 -15.89 -16.44
N LEU A 431 15.85 -15.17 -15.42
CA LEU A 431 15.70 -15.59 -14.03
C LEU A 431 14.52 -14.87 -13.40
N GLU A 432 13.54 -15.64 -12.92
CA GLU A 432 12.34 -15.10 -12.27
C GLU A 432 12.14 -15.74 -10.90
N GLY A 433 11.65 -14.98 -9.93
CA GLY A 433 11.35 -15.48 -8.61
C GLY A 433 11.24 -14.36 -7.60
N ARG A 434 11.83 -14.58 -6.41
CA ARG A 434 11.71 -13.64 -5.30
C ARG A 434 13.05 -13.31 -4.67
N MET A 435 13.09 -12.12 -4.09
CA MET A 435 14.10 -11.72 -3.13
C MET A 435 13.42 -11.38 -1.81
N THR A 436 13.82 -12.03 -0.73
CA THR A 436 13.35 -11.74 0.62
C THR A 436 14.42 -10.99 1.38
N ILE A 437 14.09 -9.79 1.85
CA ILE A 437 14.97 -8.91 2.60
C ILE A 437 14.54 -8.92 4.06
N LYS A 438 15.48 -9.25 4.96
CA LYS A 438 15.28 -9.42 6.40
C LYS A 438 16.18 -8.47 7.20
N SER A 439 15.61 -7.88 8.23
CA SER A 439 16.28 -7.12 9.29
C SER A 439 15.91 -7.66 10.67
N ASP A 440 16.39 -7.02 11.72
CA ASP A 440 15.99 -7.27 13.10
C ASP A 440 14.58 -6.75 13.45
N ILE A 441 13.99 -5.88 12.63
CA ILE A 441 12.68 -5.27 12.87
C ILE A 441 11.65 -5.48 11.74
N SER A 442 12.05 -6.05 10.60
CA SER A 442 11.18 -6.18 9.42
C SER A 442 11.62 -7.29 8.46
N GLU A 443 10.66 -7.85 7.75
CA GLU A 443 10.87 -8.78 6.64
C GLU A 443 9.98 -8.36 5.46
N THR A 444 10.51 -8.38 4.25
CA THR A 444 9.77 -8.02 3.03
C THR A 444 10.23 -8.85 1.86
N THR A 445 9.29 -9.39 1.09
CA THR A 445 9.56 -10.16 -0.12
C THR A 445 9.12 -9.38 -1.34
N VAL A 446 9.98 -9.32 -2.36
CA VAL A 446 9.71 -8.64 -3.63
C VAL A 446 9.86 -9.59 -4.81
N PRO A 447 9.01 -9.49 -5.84
CA PRO A 447 9.24 -10.20 -7.09
C PRO A 447 10.50 -9.67 -7.78
N LEU A 448 11.28 -10.57 -8.38
CA LEU A 448 12.50 -10.23 -9.08
C LEU A 448 12.54 -10.94 -10.43
N LYS A 449 12.79 -10.17 -11.48
CA LYS A 449 12.95 -10.64 -12.86
C LYS A 449 14.23 -10.09 -13.43
N LEU A 450 15.15 -10.98 -13.81
CA LEU A 450 16.45 -10.65 -14.35
C LEU A 450 16.59 -11.23 -15.76
N SER A 451 17.07 -10.42 -16.68
CA SER A 451 17.45 -10.84 -18.02
C SER A 451 18.95 -11.03 -18.09
N LYS A 452 19.40 -11.99 -18.90
CA LYS A 452 20.83 -12.14 -19.15
C LYS A 452 21.33 -10.93 -19.92
N LYS A 453 22.37 -10.27 -19.42
CA LYS A 453 23.05 -9.20 -20.15
C LYS A 453 23.74 -9.89 -21.31
N ASN A 454 23.24 -9.69 -22.54
CA ASN A 454 23.90 -10.20 -23.73
C ASN A 454 25.36 -9.74 -23.67
N ALA A 455 26.29 -10.69 -23.63
CA ALA A 455 27.65 -10.39 -24.02
C ALA A 455 27.56 -9.93 -25.47
N ILE A 456 27.95 -8.68 -25.72
CA ILE A 456 28.13 -8.17 -27.09
C ILE A 456 29.12 -9.08 -27.81
#